data_AF-K0WG08-F1
#
_entry.id   AF-K0WG08-F1
#
_cell.length_a   1.000
_cell.length_b   1.000
_cell.length_c   1.000
_cell.angle_alpha   90.00
_cell.angle_beta   90.00
_cell.angle_gamma   90.00
#
_symmetry.space_group_name_H-M   'P 1'
#
loop_
_entity.id
_entity.type
_entity.pdbx_description
1 polymer ?
#
loop_
_entity_poly.entity_id
_entity_poly.type
_entity_poly.pdbx_seq_one_letter_code
_entity_poly.pdbx_strand_id
1 'polypeptide(L)' 'MTEQTHARPALFSRPAPILFFIVVAVLIDQAVKIAVDHYLPLQEAVPVIPMLALYRTYNLGVAFSMLSGMDGWFIVGMRL' A
#
# COMPACT_ATOMS: atom_id res chain seq x y z
N MET A 1 -33.74 1.20 -35.25
CA MET A 1 -32.59 0.32 -34.98
C MET A 1 -31.74 1.01 -33.93
N THR A 2 -32.02 0.76 -32.66
CA THR A 2 -31.28 1.34 -31.53
C THR A 2 -30.49 0.20 -30.88
N GLU A 3 -29.20 0.19 -31.13
CA GLU A 3 -28.26 -0.74 -30.50
C GLU A 3 -28.12 -0.33 -29.03
N GLN A 4 -28.67 -1.14 -28.13
CA GLN A 4 -28.46 -0.94 -26.70
C GLN A 4 -27.09 -1.52 -26.32
N THR A 5 -26.07 -0.66 -26.26
CA THR A 5 -24.76 -1.04 -25.71
C THR A 5 -24.89 -1.20 -24.20
N HIS A 6 -25.14 -2.42 -23.74
CA HIS A 6 -25.03 -2.77 -22.31
C HIS A 6 -23.55 -2.65 -21.89
N ALA A 7 -23.18 -1.53 -21.27
CA ALA A 7 -21.87 -1.39 -20.64
C ALA A 7 -21.73 -2.48 -19.56
N ARG A 8 -20.78 -3.41 -19.74
CA ARG A 8 -20.49 -4.42 -18.73
C ARG A 8 -19.96 -3.70 -17.48
N PRO A 9 -20.50 -3.96 -16.28
CA PRO A 9 -19.96 -3.37 -15.08
C PRO A 9 -18.50 -3.80 -14.93
N ALA A 10 -17.61 -2.85 -14.64
CA ALA A 10 -16.20 -3.12 -14.46
C ALA A 10 -16.01 -4.15 -13.33
N LEU A 11 -14.99 -5.01 -13.46
CA LEU A 11 -14.75 -6.15 -12.57
C LEU A 11 -14.70 -5.74 -11.08
N PHE A 12 -14.10 -4.59 -10.80
CA PHE A 12 -13.93 -4.05 -9.45
C PHE A 12 -15.11 -3.20 -8.94
N SER A 13 -16.14 -2.98 -9.76
CA SER A 13 -17.39 -2.34 -9.33
C SER A 13 -18.26 -3.30 -8.50
N ARG A 14 -17.89 -4.59 -8.42
CA ARG A 14 -18.57 -5.60 -7.63
C ARG A 14 -17.86 -5.79 -6.29
N PRO A 15 -18.60 -5.92 -5.17
CA PRO A 15 -18.01 -5.97 -3.83
C PRO A 15 -17.11 -7.20 -3.61
N ALA A 16 -17.49 -8.38 -4.13
CA ALA A 16 -16.70 -9.60 -3.90
C ALA A 16 -15.31 -9.57 -4.59
N PRO A 17 -15.17 -9.25 -5.90
CA PRO A 17 -13.87 -9.13 -6.55
C PRO A 17 -12.95 -8.09 -5.92
N ILE A 18 -13.48 -6.92 -5.52
CA ILE A 18 -12.65 -5.89 -4.88
C ILE A 18 -12.21 -6.30 -3.48
N LEU A 19 -13.08 -6.93 -2.69
CA LEU A 19 -12.71 -7.42 -1.35
C LEU A 19 -11.64 -8.51 -1.44
N PHE A 20 -11.78 -9.44 -2.40
CA PHE A 20 -10.75 -10.45 -2.64
C PHE A 20 -9.41 -9.82 -2.99
N PHE A 21 -9.41 -8.85 -3.91
CA PHE A 21 -8.20 -8.12 -4.29
C PHE A 21 -7.54 -7.41 -3.09
N ILE A 22 -8.34 -6.72 -2.26
CA ILE A 22 -7.86 -6.03 -1.06
C ILE A 22 -7.21 -7.03 -0.08
N VAL A 23 -7.87 -8.15 0.20
CA VAL A 23 -7.33 -9.16 1.11
C VAL A 23 -6.00 -9.70 0.60
N VAL A 24 -5.91 -10.04 -0.70
CA VAL A 24 -4.67 -10.52 -1.31
C VAL A 24 -3.57 -9.46 -1.21
N ALA A 25 -3.87 -8.19 -1.50
CA ALA A 25 -2.91 -7.11 -1.41
C ALA A 25 -2.37 -6.93 0.02
N VAL A 26 -3.24 -6.97 1.03
CA VAL A 26 -2.85 -6.88 2.45
C VAL A 26 -1.99 -8.07 2.86
N LEU A 27 -2.32 -9.29 2.43
CA LEU A 27 -1.53 -10.48 2.74
C LEU A 27 -0.12 -10.39 2.14
N ILE A 28 0.00 -9.93 0.89
CA ILE A 28 1.29 -9.73 0.23
C ILE A 28 2.11 -8.66 0.95
N ASP A 29 1.51 -7.52 1.28
CA ASP A 29 2.16 -6.42 2.01
C ASP A 29 2.72 -6.90 3.36
N GLN A 30 1.91 -7.60 4.15
CA GLN A 30 2.35 -8.13 5.45
C GLN A 30 3.44 -9.20 5.30
N ALA A 31 3.34 -10.09 4.32
CA ALA A 31 4.37 -11.09 4.06
C ALA A 31 5.72 -10.45 3.69
N VAL A 32 5.70 -9.41 2.84
CA VAL A 32 6.91 -8.66 2.47
C VAL A 32 7.50 -7.95 3.69
N LYS A 33 6.70 -7.30 4.53
CA LYS A 33 7.19 -6.65 5.76
C LYS A 33 7.88 -7.65 6.70
N ILE A 34 7.31 -8.82 6.90
CA ILE A 34 7.90 -9.90 7.72
C ILE A 34 9.24 -10.34 7.11
N ALA A 35 9.29 -10.55 5.79
CA ALA A 35 10.53 -10.90 5.11
C ALA A 35 11.60 -9.80 5.25
N VAL A 36 11.24 -8.54 5.07
CA VAL A 36 12.15 -7.40 5.27
C VAL A 36 12.69 -7.37 6.70
N ASP A 37 11.83 -7.60 7.69
CA ASP A 37 12.22 -7.60 9.10
C ASP A 37 13.19 -8.73 9.46
N HIS A 38 13.02 -9.91 8.85
CA HIS A 38 13.87 -11.07 9.12
C HIS A 38 15.16 -11.11 8.31
N TYR A 39 15.16 -10.61 7.07
CA TYR A 39 16.25 -10.84 6.13
C TYR A 39 17.08 -9.59 5.81
N LEU A 40 16.55 -8.37 5.99
CA LEU A 40 17.30 -7.15 5.69
C LEU A 40 17.97 -6.56 6.95
N PRO A 41 19.24 -6.11 6.82
CA PRO A 41 19.90 -5.33 7.85
C PRO A 41 19.17 -4.00 8.09
N LEU A 42 19.09 -3.59 9.35
CA LEU A 42 18.47 -2.32 9.72
C LEU A 42 19.37 -1.15 9.29
N GLN A 43 18.78 -0.17 8.60
CA GLN A 43 19.47 1.06 8.20
C GLN A 43 20.68 0.87 7.28
N GLU A 44 20.67 -0.20 6.49
CA GLU A 44 21.73 -0.48 5.51
C GLU A 44 21.12 -0.71 4.12
N ALA A 45 21.78 -0.15 3.10
CA ALA A 45 21.34 -0.24 1.72
C ALA A 45 21.85 -1.54 1.08
N VAL A 46 20.92 -2.40 0.67
CA VAL A 46 21.21 -3.65 -0.03
C VAL A 46 20.94 -3.42 -1.53
N PRO A 47 21.97 -3.23 -2.37
CA PRO A 47 21.79 -2.97 -3.80
C PRO A 47 21.22 -4.21 -4.51
N VAL A 48 20.25 -4.02 -5.40
CA VAL A 48 19.64 -5.09 -6.20
C VAL A 48 20.06 -4.96 -7.67
N ILE A 49 19.83 -3.77 -8.24
CA ILE A 49 20.24 -3.38 -9.59
C ILE A 49 20.68 -1.91 -9.56
N PRO A 50 21.33 -1.37 -10.62
CA PRO A 50 21.66 0.05 -10.66
C PRO A 50 20.44 0.93 -10.37
N MET A 51 20.60 1.94 -9.52
CA MET A 51 19.52 2.84 -9.05
C MET A 51 18.41 2.20 -8.19
N LEU A 52 18.54 0.94 -7.76
CA LEU A 52 17.59 0.30 -6.84
C LEU A 52 18.32 -0.45 -5.72
N ALA A 53 18.01 -0.06 -4.48
CA ALA A 53 18.43 -0.78 -3.28
C ALA A 53 17.22 -1.04 -2.39
N LEU A 54 17.24 -2.16 -1.69
CA LEU A 54 16.33 -2.44 -0.59
C LEU A 54 16.91 -1.84 0.69
N TYR A 55 16.04 -1.23 1.50
CA TYR A 55 16.43 -0.56 2.73
C TYR A 55 15.38 -0.79 3.80
N ARG A 56 15.78 -1.38 4.93
CA ARG A 56 14.89 -1.56 6.08
C ARG A 56 14.96 -0.33 6.97
N THR A 57 13.81 0.31 7.16
CA THR A 57 13.65 1.43 8.09
C THR A 57 12.26 1.39 8.73
N TYR A 58 12.12 2.00 9.90
CA TYR A 58 10.84 2.17 10.57
C TYR A 58 10.34 3.59 10.34
N ASN A 59 9.28 3.74 9.55
CA ASN A 59 8.61 5.01 9.38
C ASN A 59 7.57 5.20 10.49
N LEU A 60 7.91 6.04 11.48
CA LEU A 60 7.03 6.33 12.63
C LEU A 60 6.02 7.45 12.34
N GLY A 61 6.18 8.17 11.23
CA GLY A 61 5.35 9.33 10.90
C GLY A 61 4.61 9.19 9.57
N VAL A 62 3.80 10.19 9.26
CA VAL A 62 3.27 10.41 7.92
C VAL A 62 4.31 11.08 7.02
N ALA A 63 4.14 10.97 5.70
CA ALA A 63 5.08 11.49 4.71
C ALA A 63 5.43 12.99 4.87
N PHE A 64 4.62 13.75 5.62
CA PHE A 64 4.89 15.13 5.99
C PHE A 64 5.46 15.21 7.40
N SER A 65 6.78 15.46 7.50
CA SER A 65 7.50 15.63 8.76
C SER A 65 6.94 16.73 9.66
N MET A 66 6.25 17.74 9.10
CA MET A 66 5.56 18.78 9.88
C MET A 66 4.38 18.25 10.72
N LEU A 67 3.84 17.07 10.36
CA LEU A 67 2.68 16.46 11.00
C LEU A 67 3.05 15.21 11.82
N SER A 68 4.34 14.90 11.99
CA SER A 68 4.78 13.64 12.62
C SER A 68 4.44 13.51 14.11
N GLY A 69 4.15 14.62 14.79
CA GLY A 69 3.70 14.64 16.19
C GLY A 69 2.18 14.64 16.36
N MET A 70 1.41 14.62 15.27
CA MET A 70 -0.05 14.64 15.32
C MET A 70 -0.60 13.23 15.45
N ASP A 71 -1.72 13.10 16.18
CA ASP A 71 -2.43 11.84 16.27
C ASP A 71 -2.90 11.37 14.87
N GLY A 72 -2.79 10.07 14.61
CA GLY A 72 -3.14 9.50 13.30
C GLY A 72 -4.58 9.79 12.88
N TRP A 73 -5.52 9.89 13.83
CA TRP A 73 -6.92 10.21 13.54
C TRP A 73 -7.14 11.63 13.08
N PHE A 74 -6.29 12.57 13.50
CA PHE A 74 -6.34 13.94 12.99
C PHE A 74 -6.11 13.96 11.48
N ILE A 75 -5.18 13.15 10.99
CA ILE A 75 -4.83 13.06 9.57
C ILE A 75 -5.94 12.38 8.77
N VAL A 76 -6.54 11.32 9.33
CA VAL A 76 -7.72 10.68 8.73
C VAL A 76 -8.88 11.68 8.62
N GLY A 77 -9.10 12.50 9.66
CA GLY A 77 -10.13 13.53 9.69
C GLY A 77 -9.97 14.60 8.60
N MET A 78 -8.74 15.06 8.31
CA MET A 78 -8.50 16.05 7.25
C MET A 78 -8.89 15.57 5.84
N ARG A 79 -8.97 14.26 5.62
CA ARG A 79 -9.32 13.66 4.32
C ARG A 79 -10.83 13.66 4.05
N LEU A 80 -11.65 13.67 5.09
CA LEU A 80 -13.12 13.59 5.02
C LEU A 80 -13.74 14.98 4.88
#